data_AF-A0A956RA30-F1
#
_entry.id   AF-A0A956RA30-F1
#
_cell.length_a   1.000
_cell.length_b   1.000
_cell.length_c   1.000
_cell.angle_alpha   90.00
_cell.angle_beta   90.00
_cell.angle_gamma   90.00
#
_symmetry.space_group_name_H-M   'P 1'
#
loop_
_entity.id
_entity.type
_entity.pdbx_description
1 polymer ?
#
loop_
_entity_poly.entity_id
_entity_poly.type
_entity_poly.pdbx_seq_one_letter_code
_entity_poly.pdbx_strand_id
1 'polypeptide(L)'
;MAARSIHPWLRSLTFASIVAAGALLAPRAWAGEVKFGSEPLETNDDGDLTSAGRSAAVTEIKSLPGEEVWPLHVWAKIDKGAPGPLYVEFYGKLPGSNKRYRAWAYEHRVYDGEPFVSLSMELEGNVGFNKGHTYGVEVVQVDDKGENLKLASGKVTLVFVEGKPDEGKDEGD
;
A
#
# COMPACT_ATOMS: atom_id res chain seq x y z
N MET A 1 17.37 6.13 -89.53
CA MET A 1 17.50 7.60 -89.39
C MET A 1 17.17 7.94 -87.94
N ALA A 2 18.00 8.77 -87.33
CA ALA A 2 18.16 8.96 -85.89
C ALA A 2 16.96 9.60 -85.16
N ALA A 3 16.83 9.27 -83.87
CA ALA A 3 16.38 10.09 -82.73
C ALA A 3 15.92 9.14 -81.61
N ARG A 4 16.17 9.33 -80.31
CA ARG A 4 16.72 10.45 -79.54
C ARG A 4 17.06 9.89 -78.15
N SER A 5 18.04 10.52 -77.52
CA SER A 5 18.50 10.25 -76.16
C SER A 5 17.43 10.52 -75.10
N ILE A 6 17.39 9.71 -74.05
CA ILE A 6 16.78 10.08 -72.79
C ILE A 6 17.68 9.56 -71.66
N HIS A 7 18.43 10.45 -71.03
CA HIS A 7 18.93 10.22 -69.67
C HIS A 7 17.83 10.66 -68.69
N PRO A 8 17.68 9.95 -67.57
CA PRO A 8 17.64 10.67 -66.33
C PRO A 8 18.56 10.03 -65.28
N TRP A 9 19.50 10.85 -64.85
CA TRP A 9 20.14 10.79 -63.56
C TRP A 9 19.06 10.94 -62.46
N LEU A 10 18.83 9.91 -61.66
CA LEU A 10 18.22 10.04 -60.33
C LEU A 10 18.84 9.03 -59.38
N ARG A 11 19.90 9.49 -58.72
CA ARG A 11 20.26 9.05 -57.39
C ARG A 11 19.14 9.53 -56.45
N SER A 12 18.35 8.63 -55.88
CA SER A 12 17.54 8.97 -54.70
C SER A 12 18.02 8.14 -53.52
N LEU A 13 18.86 8.77 -52.71
CA LEU A 13 18.97 8.49 -51.29
C LEU A 13 17.61 8.74 -50.65
N THR A 14 17.09 7.77 -49.91
CA THR A 14 16.15 8.06 -48.82
C THR A 14 16.56 7.21 -47.63
N PHE A 15 17.25 7.89 -46.72
CA PHE A 15 17.58 7.47 -45.38
C PHE A 15 16.33 7.02 -44.63
N ALA A 16 16.43 5.89 -43.95
CA ALA A 16 15.43 5.36 -43.06
C ALA A 16 15.08 6.40 -41.97
N SER A 17 13.80 6.75 -41.88
CA SER A 17 13.27 7.57 -40.80
C SER A 17 13.12 6.70 -39.56
N ILE A 18 14.02 6.86 -38.58
CA ILE A 18 13.83 6.31 -37.23
C ILE A 18 12.89 7.27 -36.49
N VAL A 19 11.62 6.90 -36.42
CA VAL A 19 10.67 7.52 -35.49
C VAL A 19 11.04 7.04 -34.08
N ALA A 20 11.82 7.83 -33.35
CA ALA A 20 11.99 7.65 -31.92
C ALA A 20 10.68 8.05 -31.23
N ALA A 21 9.80 7.08 -31.03
CA ALA A 21 8.64 7.22 -30.15
C ALA A 21 9.16 7.37 -28.72
N GLY A 22 9.33 8.62 -28.27
CA GLY A 22 9.51 8.95 -26.87
C GLY A 22 8.24 8.57 -26.12
N ALA A 23 8.19 7.34 -25.61
CA ALA A 23 7.20 6.95 -24.64
C ALA A 23 7.34 7.91 -23.44
N LEU A 24 6.33 8.74 -23.24
CA LEU A 24 6.12 9.51 -22.03
C LEU A 24 6.10 8.53 -20.85
N LEU A 25 7.26 8.32 -20.23
CA LEU A 25 7.33 7.79 -18.87
C LEU A 25 6.80 8.89 -17.96
N ALA A 26 5.48 9.04 -17.92
CA ALA A 26 4.85 9.73 -16.81
C ALA A 26 5.41 9.06 -15.54
N PRO A 27 5.96 9.82 -14.57
CA PRO A 27 6.38 9.24 -13.32
C PRO A 27 5.15 8.53 -12.75
N ARG A 28 5.24 7.20 -12.61
CA ARG A 28 4.30 6.48 -11.77
C ARG A 28 4.43 7.18 -10.42
N ALA A 29 3.42 7.94 -10.00
CA ALA A 29 3.35 8.39 -8.62
C ALA A 29 3.25 7.12 -7.79
N TRP A 30 4.37 6.70 -7.20
CA TRP A 30 4.35 5.58 -6.28
C TRP A 30 3.68 6.13 -5.03
N ALA A 31 2.46 5.66 -4.74
CA ALA A 31 1.90 5.80 -3.41
C ALA A 31 2.99 5.40 -2.40
N GLY A 32 3.01 6.09 -1.27
CA GLY A 32 3.95 5.82 -0.20
C GLY A 32 3.84 4.38 0.35
N GLU A 33 4.66 4.08 1.34
CA GLU A 33 4.85 2.71 1.82
C GLU A 33 4.09 2.49 3.14
N VAL A 34 3.54 1.28 3.32
CA VAL A 34 3.01 0.82 4.61
C VAL A 34 3.83 -0.38 5.09
N LYS A 35 4.25 -0.34 6.36
CA LYS A 35 4.91 -1.42 7.09
C LYS A 35 4.08 -1.81 8.32
N PHE A 36 4.26 -3.04 8.78
CA PHE A 36 3.50 -3.60 9.89
C PHE A 36 4.44 -4.15 10.96
N GLY A 37 4.02 -4.08 12.21
CA GLY A 37 4.69 -4.69 13.35
C GLY A 37 3.70 -5.44 14.22
N SER A 38 4.16 -6.53 14.85
CA SER A 38 3.47 -7.14 15.99
C SER A 38 3.62 -6.31 17.28
N GLU A 39 4.56 -5.38 17.26
CA GLU A 39 4.81 -4.35 18.27
C GLU A 39 5.00 -3.00 17.55
N PRO A 40 4.91 -1.85 18.26
CA PRO A 40 5.23 -0.55 17.68
C PRO A 40 6.62 -0.54 17.03
N LEU A 41 6.70 -0.10 15.78
CA LEU A 41 7.97 -0.05 15.05
C LEU A 41 8.79 1.17 15.48
N GLU A 42 10.10 0.96 15.67
CA GLU A 42 11.01 2.03 16.08
C GLU A 42 11.19 3.09 14.99
N THR A 43 10.98 4.35 15.36
CA THR A 43 11.14 5.52 14.49
C THR A 43 12.22 6.46 15.04
N ASN A 44 12.79 7.28 14.16
CA ASN A 44 13.65 8.40 14.55
C ASN A 44 12.82 9.63 14.97
N ASP A 45 13.50 10.73 15.28
CA ASP A 45 12.87 12.00 15.70
C ASP A 45 11.95 12.62 14.63
N ASP A 46 12.15 12.27 13.35
CA ASP A 46 11.31 12.71 12.23
C ASP A 46 10.09 11.79 12.00
N GLY A 47 10.00 10.66 12.70
CA GLY A 47 8.96 9.65 12.52
C GLY A 47 9.24 8.63 11.39
N ASP A 48 10.39 8.69 10.71
CA ASP A 48 10.80 7.64 9.74
C ASP A 48 11.32 6.41 10.49
N LEU A 49 11.19 5.22 9.88
CA LEU A 49 11.69 3.99 10.48
C LEU A 49 13.21 3.99 10.59
N THR A 50 13.71 3.66 11.78
CA THR A 50 15.12 3.34 11.99
C THR A 50 15.49 2.01 11.32
N SER A 51 16.78 1.67 11.27
CA SER A 51 17.19 0.35 10.79
C SER A 51 16.57 -0.78 11.63
N ALA A 52 16.46 -0.59 12.96
CA ALA A 52 15.82 -1.56 13.85
C ALA A 52 14.32 -1.68 13.53
N GLY A 53 13.60 -0.57 13.38
CA GLY A 53 12.19 -0.57 13.00
C GLY A 53 11.93 -1.25 11.65
N ARG A 54 12.79 -1.02 10.65
CA ARG A 54 12.69 -1.72 9.34
C ARG A 54 12.93 -3.21 9.46
N SER A 55 13.84 -3.65 10.32
CA SER A 55 14.12 -5.07 10.55
C SER A 55 13.04 -5.76 11.38
N ALA A 56 12.36 -5.03 12.26
CA ALA A 56 11.22 -5.53 13.04
C ALA A 56 9.92 -5.57 12.23
N ALA A 57 9.86 -4.89 11.08
CA ALA A 57 8.69 -4.91 10.21
C ALA A 57 8.42 -6.31 9.66
N VAL A 58 7.17 -6.76 9.83
CA VAL A 58 6.69 -8.07 9.40
C VAL A 58 5.61 -7.93 8.33
N THR A 59 5.40 -9.01 7.57
CA THR A 59 4.26 -9.12 6.63
C THR A 59 3.15 -10.02 7.16
N GLU A 60 3.40 -10.69 8.28
CA GLU A 60 2.47 -11.61 8.92
C GLU A 60 2.24 -11.17 10.37
N ILE A 61 0.99 -11.04 10.75
CA ILE A 61 0.57 -10.66 12.10
C ILE A 61 -0.11 -11.85 12.73
N LYS A 62 0.37 -12.23 13.91
CA LYS A 62 -0.17 -13.34 14.69
C LYS A 62 -1.33 -12.85 15.53
N SER A 63 -2.37 -13.67 15.63
CA SER A 63 -3.45 -13.40 16.56
C SER A 63 -2.98 -13.59 18.00
N LEU A 64 -3.75 -13.03 18.93
CA LEU A 64 -3.68 -13.48 20.32
C LEU A 64 -4.00 -15.00 20.38
N PRO A 65 -3.32 -15.76 21.24
CA PRO A 65 -3.51 -17.21 21.31
C PRO A 65 -4.97 -17.59 21.58
N GLY A 66 -5.55 -18.45 20.76
CA GLY A 66 -6.94 -18.91 20.93
C GLY A 66 -8.02 -17.88 20.56
N GLU A 67 -7.64 -16.67 20.15
CA GLU A 67 -8.55 -15.57 19.83
C GLU A 67 -8.39 -15.13 18.37
N GLU A 68 -9.48 -14.74 17.71
CA GLU A 68 -9.44 -14.14 16.37
C GLU A 68 -9.25 -12.62 16.46
N VAL A 69 -8.22 -12.20 17.21
CA VAL A 69 -7.83 -10.80 17.42
C VAL A 69 -6.37 -10.63 17.03
N TRP A 70 -6.08 -9.72 16.10
CA TRP A 70 -4.73 -9.44 15.60
C TRP A 70 -4.31 -8.03 16.01
N PRO A 71 -3.42 -7.86 17.01
CA PRO A 71 -2.84 -6.56 17.34
C PRO A 71 -1.93 -6.13 16.18
N LEU A 72 -2.27 -5.00 15.57
CA LEU A 72 -1.59 -4.48 14.40
C LEU A 72 -1.01 -3.10 14.69
N HIS A 73 0.30 -2.98 14.52
CA HIS A 73 0.97 -1.68 14.46
C HIS A 73 1.30 -1.36 13.01
N VAL A 74 0.83 -0.20 12.55
CA VAL A 74 1.01 0.30 11.19
C VAL A 74 1.98 1.46 11.25
N TRP A 75 3.02 1.42 10.43
CA TRP A 75 3.78 2.60 10.05
C TRP A 75 3.52 2.89 8.58
N ALA A 76 3.31 4.15 8.23
CA ALA A 76 3.17 4.54 6.83
C ALA A 76 3.96 5.80 6.51
N LYS A 77 4.70 5.74 5.40
CA LYS A 77 5.23 6.91 4.71
C LYS A 77 4.15 7.42 3.76
N ILE A 78 3.68 8.64 3.97
CA ILE A 78 2.56 9.23 3.25
C ILE A 78 3.08 10.02 2.04
N ASP A 79 2.58 9.70 0.84
CA ASP A 79 2.80 10.53 -0.35
C ASP A 79 1.75 11.63 -0.43
N LYS A 80 2.17 12.90 -0.28
CA LYS A 80 1.33 14.10 -0.42
C LYS A 80 0.08 14.12 0.46
N GLY A 81 0.21 13.73 1.73
CA GLY A 81 -0.86 13.90 2.71
C GLY A 81 -1.16 15.38 2.97
N ALA A 82 -2.42 15.69 3.24
CA ALA A 82 -2.86 16.99 3.72
C ALA A 82 -3.44 16.86 5.15
N PRO A 83 -3.54 17.96 5.91
CA PRO A 83 -4.26 17.93 7.17
C PRO A 83 -5.72 17.49 6.99
N GLY A 84 -6.20 16.60 7.86
CA GLY A 84 -7.55 16.03 7.78
C GLY A 84 -7.57 14.52 8.09
N PRO A 85 -8.74 13.86 8.03
CA PRO A 85 -8.83 12.45 8.36
C PRO A 85 -8.05 11.56 7.39
N LEU A 86 -7.39 10.55 7.93
CA LEU A 86 -6.84 9.42 7.18
C LEU A 86 -7.68 8.18 7.42
N TYR A 87 -7.83 7.35 6.39
CA TYR A 87 -8.46 6.05 6.50
C TYR A 87 -7.45 4.96 6.16
N VAL A 88 -7.27 4.00 7.06
CA VAL A 88 -6.52 2.76 6.79
C VAL A 88 -7.52 1.71 6.34
N GLU A 89 -7.60 1.49 5.04
CA GLU A 89 -8.57 0.59 4.43
C GLU A 89 -7.95 -0.77 4.12
N PHE A 90 -8.66 -1.83 4.50
CA PHE A 90 -8.26 -3.22 4.30
C PHE A 90 -9.09 -3.86 3.20
N TYR A 91 -8.42 -4.55 2.29
CA TYR A 91 -9.01 -5.10 1.10
C TYR A 91 -8.70 -6.58 0.93
N GLY A 92 -9.74 -7.40 0.97
CA GLY A 92 -9.66 -8.82 0.65
C GLY A 92 -9.93 -9.10 -0.83
N LYS A 93 -9.80 -10.37 -1.21
CA LYS A 93 -10.24 -10.89 -2.50
C LYS A 93 -11.26 -11.99 -2.31
N LEU A 94 -12.38 -11.91 -3.04
CA LEU A 94 -13.41 -12.95 -3.00
C LEU A 94 -12.87 -14.24 -3.60
N PRO A 95 -13.08 -15.40 -2.94
CA PRO A 95 -12.73 -16.70 -3.49
C PRO A 95 -13.38 -16.92 -4.87
N GLY A 96 -12.65 -17.57 -5.79
CA GLY A 96 -13.14 -17.93 -7.12
C GLY A 96 -13.23 -16.80 -8.15
N SER A 97 -13.50 -15.55 -7.74
CA SER A 97 -13.63 -14.41 -8.66
C SER A 97 -12.45 -13.44 -8.65
N ASN A 98 -11.59 -13.50 -7.62
CA ASN A 98 -10.52 -12.52 -7.38
C ASN A 98 -11.01 -11.06 -7.27
N LYS A 99 -12.32 -10.84 -7.18
CA LYS A 99 -12.90 -9.50 -7.05
C LYS A 99 -12.48 -8.90 -5.71
N ARG A 100 -11.90 -7.71 -5.77
CA ARG A 100 -11.48 -6.95 -4.59
C ARG A 100 -12.72 -6.41 -3.86
N TYR A 101 -12.73 -6.51 -2.53
CA TYR A 101 -13.75 -5.93 -1.67
C TYR A 101 -13.08 -5.24 -0.49
N ARG A 102 -13.67 -4.14 0.01
CA ARG A 102 -13.21 -3.50 1.25
C ARG A 102 -13.76 -4.30 2.42
N ALA A 103 -12.88 -4.89 3.22
CA ALA A 103 -13.24 -5.66 4.39
C ALA A 103 -13.59 -4.73 5.56
N TRP A 104 -12.73 -3.74 5.80
CA TRP A 104 -12.88 -2.80 6.90
C TRP A 104 -12.07 -1.53 6.65
N ALA A 105 -12.32 -0.48 7.43
CA ALA A 105 -11.55 0.76 7.41
C ALA A 105 -11.42 1.32 8.84
N TYR A 106 -10.20 1.65 9.24
CA TYR A 106 -9.91 2.43 10.44
C TYR A 106 -9.87 3.91 10.10
N GLU A 107 -10.48 4.75 10.94
CA GLU A 107 -10.43 6.22 10.80
C GLU A 107 -9.46 6.82 11.81
N HIS A 108 -8.41 7.47 11.31
CA HIS A 108 -7.56 8.37 12.07
C HIS A 108 -8.05 9.81 11.82
N ARG A 109 -8.92 10.30 12.72
CA ARG A 109 -9.74 11.49 12.52
C ARG A 109 -8.96 12.80 12.32
N VAL A 110 -7.81 12.91 12.97
CA VAL A 110 -7.01 14.13 12.99
C VAL A 110 -5.58 13.74 12.66
N TYR A 111 -5.17 14.08 11.43
CA TYR A 111 -3.80 13.96 10.95
C TYR A 111 -3.36 15.33 10.45
N ASP A 112 -2.14 15.75 10.79
CA ASP A 112 -1.67 17.13 10.59
C ASP A 112 -0.86 17.30 9.29
N GLY A 113 -0.81 16.25 8.45
CA GLY A 113 -0.11 16.27 7.17
C GLY A 113 1.34 15.81 7.24
N GLU A 114 1.74 15.12 8.31
CA GLU A 114 3.11 14.65 8.49
C GLU A 114 3.52 13.58 7.47
N PRO A 115 4.77 13.56 6.98
CA PRO A 115 5.21 12.58 5.99
C PRO A 115 5.19 11.13 6.50
N PHE A 116 5.09 10.92 7.81
CA PHE A 116 5.08 9.61 8.44
C PHE A 116 3.97 9.55 9.49
N VAL A 117 3.33 8.38 9.61
CA VAL A 117 2.30 8.13 10.63
C VAL A 117 2.49 6.73 11.21
N SER A 118 2.32 6.63 12.53
CA SER A 118 2.32 5.38 13.28
C SER A 118 0.97 5.21 13.98
N LEU A 119 0.29 4.09 13.73
CA LEU A 119 -1.04 3.79 14.25
C LEU A 119 -1.06 2.41 14.89
N SER A 120 -1.89 2.23 15.91
CA SER A 120 -2.13 0.93 16.54
C SER A 120 -3.62 0.62 16.49
N MET A 121 -3.97 -0.60 16.11
CA MET A 121 -5.35 -1.05 15.99
C MET A 121 -5.45 -2.56 16.23
N GLU A 122 -6.64 -3.01 16.60
CA GLU A 122 -6.96 -4.43 16.71
C GLU A 122 -7.86 -4.83 15.55
N LEU A 123 -7.48 -5.90 14.84
CA LEU A 123 -8.31 -6.47 13.80
C LEU A 123 -9.03 -7.67 14.39
N GLU A 124 -10.36 -7.70 14.34
CA GLU A 124 -11.15 -8.79 14.91
C GLU A 124 -11.84 -9.64 13.83
N GLY A 125 -11.94 -10.95 14.06
CA GLY A 125 -12.55 -11.89 13.10
C GLY A 125 -14.03 -11.58 12.82
N ASN A 126 -14.76 -11.15 13.84
CA ASN A 126 -16.18 -10.76 13.78
C ASN A 126 -16.44 -9.47 12.97
N VAL A 127 -15.43 -8.62 12.70
CA VAL A 127 -15.58 -7.36 11.94
C VAL A 127 -15.12 -7.46 10.48
N GLY A 128 -14.91 -8.67 9.97
CA GLY A 128 -14.63 -8.94 8.55
C GLY A 128 -13.21 -9.44 8.26
N PHE A 129 -12.41 -9.67 9.30
CA PHE A 129 -11.09 -10.28 9.17
C PHE A 129 -11.18 -11.80 9.23
N ASN A 130 -10.32 -12.49 8.48
CA ASN A 130 -10.30 -13.94 8.42
C ASN A 130 -8.89 -14.44 8.67
N LYS A 131 -8.78 -15.50 9.47
CA LYS A 131 -7.52 -16.22 9.67
C LYS A 131 -6.96 -16.77 8.34
N GLY A 132 -5.64 -16.72 8.21
CA GLY A 132 -4.92 -17.17 7.02
C GLY A 132 -5.16 -16.32 5.77
N HIS A 133 -5.75 -15.13 5.90
CA HIS A 133 -6.06 -14.26 4.77
C HIS A 133 -5.05 -13.13 4.63
N THR A 134 -4.68 -12.81 3.38
CA THR A 134 -3.86 -11.65 3.04
C THR A 134 -4.74 -10.50 2.59
N TYR A 135 -4.60 -9.36 3.25
CA TYR A 135 -5.28 -8.12 2.92
C TYR A 135 -4.31 -7.15 2.23
N GLY A 136 -4.79 -6.50 1.17
CA GLY A 136 -4.18 -5.26 0.70
C GLY A 136 -4.56 -4.14 1.65
N VAL A 137 -3.58 -3.33 2.06
CA VAL A 137 -3.80 -2.19 2.95
C VAL A 137 -3.51 -0.92 2.17
N GLU A 138 -4.41 0.04 2.26
CA GLU A 138 -4.26 1.35 1.63
C GLU A 138 -4.53 2.43 2.67
N VAL A 139 -3.62 3.39 2.79
CA VAL A 139 -3.87 4.62 3.54
C VAL A 139 -4.41 5.63 2.54
N VAL A 140 -5.63 6.09 2.77
CA VAL A 140 -6.34 6.98 1.85
C VAL A 140 -6.82 8.24 2.56
N GLN A 141 -6.96 9.30 1.78
CA GLN A 141 -7.58 10.55 2.19
C GLN A 141 -8.61 10.96 1.13
N VAL A 142 -9.70 11.58 1.56
CA VAL A 142 -10.71 12.13 0.64
C VAL A 142 -10.25 13.52 0.21
N ASP A 143 -10.18 13.77 -1.09
CA ASP A 143 -9.82 15.07 -1.63
C ASP A 143 -11.00 16.08 -1.63
N ASP A 144 -10.74 17.29 -2.13
CA ASP A 144 -11.73 18.37 -2.23
C ASP A 144 -12.90 18.06 -3.18
N LYS A 145 -12.78 17.01 -4.00
CA LYS A 145 -13.81 16.52 -4.93
C LYS A 145 -14.55 15.29 -4.40
N GLY A 146 -14.17 14.79 -3.23
CA GLY A 146 -14.75 13.57 -2.66
C GLY A 146 -14.12 12.28 -3.21
N GLU A 147 -12.99 12.35 -3.91
CA GLU A 147 -12.28 11.17 -4.42
C GLU A 147 -11.29 10.64 -3.38
N ASN A 148 -11.19 9.30 -3.28
CA ASN A 148 -10.20 8.67 -2.41
C ASN A 148 -8.81 8.71 -3.06
N LEU A 149 -7.95 9.60 -2.56
CA LEU A 149 -6.53 9.61 -2.87
C LEU A 149 -5.81 8.54 -2.06
N LYS A 150 -5.14 7.62 -2.76
CA LYS A 150 -4.26 6.64 -2.13
C LYS A 150 -2.90 7.26 -1.86
N LEU A 151 -2.57 7.40 -0.58
CA LEU A 151 -1.34 8.05 -0.13
C LEU A 151 -0.25 7.04 0.22
N ALA A 152 -0.61 5.84 0.67
CA ALA A 152 0.32 4.75 0.92
C ALA A 152 -0.32 3.39 0.70
N SER A 153 0.48 2.35 0.47
CA SER A 153 -0.03 0.98 0.37
C SER A 153 0.93 -0.09 0.89
N GLY A 154 0.36 -1.22 1.30
CA GLY A 154 1.08 -2.42 1.74
C GLY A 154 0.22 -3.66 1.66
N LYS A 155 0.73 -4.78 2.19
CA LYS A 155 -0.01 -6.04 2.30
C LYS A 155 0.34 -6.72 3.62
N VAL A 156 -0.68 -7.26 4.29
CA VAL A 156 -0.52 -7.97 5.55
C VAL A 156 -1.29 -9.29 5.51
N THR A 157 -0.70 -10.34 6.07
CA THR A 157 -1.34 -11.65 6.24
C THR A 157 -1.67 -11.86 7.71
N LEU A 158 -2.89 -12.28 8.00
CA LEU A 158 -3.33 -12.58 9.36
C LEU A 158 -3.16 -14.07 9.64
N VAL A 159 -2.42 -14.40 10.69
CA VAL A 159 -2.08 -15.78 11.07
C VAL A 159 -2.75 -16.08 12.41
N PHE A 160 -3.55 -17.14 12.47
CA PHE A 160 -4.16 -17.57 13.73
C PHE A 160 -3.16 -18.40 14.54
N VAL A 161 -3.11 -18.13 15.85
CA VAL A 161 -2.30 -18.87 16.81
C VAL A 161 -3.21 -19.75 17.66
N GLU A 162 -3.04 -21.07 17.56
CA GLU A 162 -3.71 -22.00 18.45
C GLU A 162 -3.20 -21.85 19.89
N GLY A 163 -4.11 -22.02 20.86
CA GLY A 163 -3.76 -21.91 22.27
C GLY A 163 -4.99 -21.62 23.11
N LYS A 164 -4.77 -21.50 24.43
CA LYS A 164 -5.75 -20.88 25.30
C LYS A 164 -5.58 -19.36 25.22
N PRO A 165 -6.68 -18.59 25.27
CA PRO A 165 -6.64 -17.16 25.54
C PRO A 165 -5.68 -16.89 26.69
N ASP A 166 -4.90 -15.83 26.59
CA ASP A 166 -4.16 -15.35 27.75
C ASP A 166 -5.23 -14.90 28.74
N GLU A 167 -5.45 -15.66 29.81
CA GLU A 167 -6.24 -15.23 30.95
C GLU A 167 -5.44 -14.09 31.59
N GLY A 168 -5.55 -12.89 30.99
CA GLY A 168 -4.96 -11.68 31.53
C GLY A 168 -5.35 -11.61 32.99
N LYS A 169 -4.34 -11.48 33.85
CA LYS A 169 -4.50 -11.29 35.30
C LYS A 169 -5.64 -10.30 35.51
N ASP A 170 -6.78 -10.80 35.98
CA ASP A 170 -7.69 -9.99 36.78
C ASP A 170 -6.81 -9.38 37.86
N GLU A 171 -6.50 -8.09 37.76
CA GLU A 171 -6.01 -7.31 38.89
C GLU A 171 -7.16 -7.22 39.89
N GLY A 172 -7.40 -8.34 40.58
CA GLY A 172 -7.99 -8.36 41.89
C GLY A 172 -6.93 -7.96 42.90
N ASP A 173 -6.88 -6.67 43.22
CA ASP A 173 -6.77 -6.16 44.59
C ASP A 173 -7.22 -4.69 44.67
#